data_AF-A0A432KD54-F1
#
_entry.id   AF-A0A432KD54-F1
#
_cell.length_a   1.000
_cell.length_b   1.000
_cell.length_c   1.000
_cell.angle_alpha   90.00
_cell.angle_beta   90.00
_cell.angle_gamma   90.00
#
_symmetry.space_group_name_H-M   'P 1'
#
loop_
_entity.id
_entity.type
_entity.pdbx_description
1 polymer ?
#
loop_
_entity_poly.entity_id
_entity_poly.type
_entity_poly.pdbx_seq_one_letter_code
_entity_poly.pdbx_strand_id
1 'polypeptide(L)'
;MFGKKKDTAPLKNQPRSAETTTKPRRSFSFFKRKPKEKAQKSSKSGLGFKVKRAFISVLDGSFLGEKWLLNYAGLILFVFVLTIAAIWNSYVAQRKVNEIVKLKKEVKDLRDEYISVKSQLMYYTKMSEVARKLEGRGIKEPTKPAFKLIISKKEGEE
;
A
#
# COMPACT_ATOMS: atom_id res chain seq x y z
N MET A 1 3.86 57.43 -7.95
CA MET A 1 3.15 56.51 -7.03
C MET A 1 3.83 55.14 -7.07
N PHE A 2 4.10 54.60 -5.88
CA PHE A 2 4.48 53.24 -5.43
C PHE A 2 4.40 52.08 -6.47
N GLY A 3 5.24 51.04 -6.48
CA GLY A 3 6.24 50.53 -5.52
C GLY A 3 7.01 49.34 -6.17
N LYS A 4 8.21 49.07 -5.65
CA LYS A 4 9.30 48.29 -6.28
C LYS A 4 9.04 46.79 -6.46
N LYS A 5 9.62 46.26 -7.54
CA LYS A 5 9.69 44.85 -7.97
C LYS A 5 10.41 43.98 -6.93
N LYS A 6 9.86 42.77 -6.68
CA LYS A 6 10.39 41.73 -5.80
C LYS A 6 11.31 40.78 -6.57
N ASP A 7 12.58 40.83 -6.17
CA ASP A 7 13.41 39.73 -5.66
C ASP A 7 13.69 38.48 -6.52
N THR A 8 14.98 38.40 -6.87
CA THR A 8 15.77 37.39 -7.57
C THR A 8 16.25 36.24 -6.67
N ALA A 9 16.04 34.99 -7.12
CA ALA A 9 16.80 33.71 -7.05
C ALA A 9 17.95 33.44 -6.00
N PRO A 10 18.47 32.19 -5.86
CA PRO A 10 17.90 31.01 -5.20
C PRO A 10 18.79 30.41 -4.05
N LEU A 11 18.21 29.39 -3.39
CA LEU A 11 18.69 28.46 -2.34
C LEU A 11 20.22 28.27 -2.13
N LYS A 12 20.67 28.52 -0.90
CA LYS A 12 22.01 28.16 -0.36
C LYS A 12 21.89 27.23 0.85
N ASN A 13 22.60 26.11 0.75
CA ASN A 13 22.80 25.08 1.77
C ASN A 13 23.49 25.60 3.05
N GLN A 14 23.01 25.20 4.24
CA GLN A 14 23.83 25.08 5.46
C GLN A 14 23.33 23.95 6.39
N PRO A 15 24.23 23.24 7.10
CA PRO A 15 23.99 21.93 7.72
C PRO A 15 23.51 21.94 9.18
N ARG A 16 22.96 20.78 9.60
CA ARG A 16 22.53 20.38 10.95
C ARG A 16 23.56 20.70 12.05
N SER A 17 23.09 21.37 13.10
CA SER A 17 23.74 21.55 14.40
C SER A 17 23.83 20.24 15.19
N ALA A 18 25.03 19.95 15.68
CA ALA A 18 25.36 18.88 16.61
C ALA A 18 25.53 19.46 18.03
N GLU A 19 24.84 18.90 19.02
CA GLU A 19 25.01 19.23 20.44
C GLU A 19 26.00 18.26 21.12
N THR A 20 27.21 18.78 21.28
CA THR A 20 28.14 18.75 22.44
C THR A 20 27.98 17.72 23.60
N THR A 21 28.99 16.85 23.71
CA THR A 21 29.92 16.58 24.85
C THR A 21 29.37 16.26 26.27
N THR A 22 29.54 15.04 26.85
CA THR A 22 30.71 14.45 27.58
C THR A 22 30.74 14.66 29.12
N LYS A 23 30.42 13.58 29.88
CA LYS A 23 30.85 13.01 31.22
C LYS A 23 31.82 13.78 32.17
N PRO A 24 32.02 13.44 33.50
CA PRO A 24 32.01 12.07 34.13
C PRO A 24 31.69 11.87 35.66
N ARG A 25 31.54 10.58 36.04
CA ARG A 25 31.98 9.82 37.25
C ARG A 25 31.72 10.26 38.73
N ARG A 26 31.05 9.32 39.44
CA ARG A 26 31.48 8.46 40.60
C ARG A 26 30.86 8.70 42.00
N SER A 27 30.74 7.53 42.67
CA SER A 27 30.56 7.27 44.12
C SER A 27 29.09 7.18 44.59
N PHE A 28 28.67 6.30 45.50
CA PHE A 28 29.32 5.36 46.42
C PHE A 28 28.44 4.09 46.52
N SER A 29 29.07 2.94 46.72
CA SER A 29 28.40 1.74 47.24
C SER A 29 28.33 1.80 48.78
N PHE A 30 27.53 0.89 49.36
CA PHE A 30 27.41 0.47 50.77
C PHE A 30 26.16 0.95 51.53
N PHE A 31 25.10 0.13 51.56
CA PHE A 31 24.43 -0.21 52.83
C PHE A 31 23.54 -1.48 52.75
N LYS A 32 23.83 -2.42 53.67
CA LYS A 32 23.04 -3.51 54.27
C LYS A 32 22.47 -4.68 53.44
N ARG A 33 22.92 -5.89 53.85
CA ARG A 33 22.24 -7.19 53.70
C ARG A 33 21.60 -7.61 55.04
N LYS A 34 20.50 -8.37 54.96
CA LYS A 34 20.16 -9.66 55.66
C LYS A 34 18.63 -9.76 55.94
N PRO A 35 18.01 -10.95 56.17
CA PRO A 35 18.04 -12.20 55.38
C PRO A 35 16.64 -12.91 55.23
N LYS A 36 16.53 -13.85 54.26
CA LYS A 36 15.62 -15.04 54.15
C LYS A 36 14.10 -14.94 54.46
N GLU A 37 13.26 -15.15 53.44
CA GLU A 37 12.21 -16.21 53.43
C GLU A 37 11.64 -16.47 52.01
N LYS A 38 11.62 -17.76 51.64
CA LYS A 38 10.82 -18.47 50.61
C LYS A 38 10.76 -17.91 49.17
N ALA A 39 11.45 -18.62 48.29
CA ALA A 39 11.27 -18.58 46.84
C ALA A 39 9.84 -19.04 46.45
N GLN A 40 8.89 -18.11 46.34
CA GLN A 40 7.69 -18.31 45.55
C GLN A 40 8.02 -18.10 44.06
N LYS A 41 8.20 -19.23 43.37
CA LYS A 41 8.16 -19.30 41.91
C LYS A 41 6.79 -18.80 41.42
N SER A 42 6.81 -17.73 40.62
CA SER A 42 5.91 -17.44 39.49
C SER A 42 4.43 -17.91 39.61
N SER A 43 3.58 -17.18 40.33
CA SER A 43 2.12 -17.42 40.34
C SER A 43 1.34 -16.65 39.26
N LYS A 44 1.94 -16.43 38.08
CA LYS A 44 1.20 -15.92 36.90
C LYS A 44 0.52 -17.03 36.07
N SER A 45 0.39 -18.23 36.63
CA SER A 45 -0.30 -19.38 36.03
C SER A 45 -1.80 -19.47 36.37
N GLY A 46 -2.32 -18.58 37.23
CA GLY A 46 -3.71 -18.65 37.70
C GLY A 46 -4.76 -18.27 36.65
N LEU A 47 -4.45 -17.34 35.73
CA LEU A 47 -5.45 -16.83 34.78
C LEU A 47 -5.75 -17.84 33.66
N GLY A 48 -4.70 -18.40 33.02
CA GLY A 48 -4.87 -19.43 32.00
C GLY A 48 -5.45 -20.74 32.55
N PHE A 49 -5.15 -21.07 33.80
CA PHE A 49 -5.70 -22.25 34.47
C PHE A 49 -7.18 -22.09 34.85
N LYS A 50 -7.61 -20.89 35.26
CA LYS A 50 -9.03 -20.58 35.48
C LYS A 50 -9.84 -20.64 34.19
N VAL A 51 -9.29 -20.10 33.10
CA VAL A 51 -9.93 -20.16 31.78
C VAL A 51 -10.02 -21.61 31.29
N LYS A 52 -8.95 -22.41 31.42
CA LYS A 52 -8.98 -23.85 31.11
C LYS A 52 -10.00 -24.62 31.95
N ARG A 53 -10.06 -24.37 33.26
CA ARG A 53 -11.08 -24.99 34.14
C ARG A 53 -12.49 -24.56 33.76
N ALA A 54 -12.71 -23.31 33.34
CA ALA A 54 -14.00 -22.84 32.87
C ALA A 54 -14.42 -23.58 31.59
N PHE A 55 -13.52 -23.70 30.59
CA PHE A 55 -13.80 -24.49 29.39
C PHE A 55 -14.05 -25.98 29.71
N ILE A 56 -13.28 -26.57 30.62
CA ILE A 56 -13.50 -27.96 31.06
C ILE A 56 -14.84 -28.09 31.79
N SER A 57 -15.23 -27.14 32.65
CA SER A 57 -16.53 -27.18 33.36
C SER A 57 -17.75 -27.03 32.43
N VAL A 58 -17.56 -26.37 31.29
CA VAL A 58 -18.59 -26.29 30.24
C VAL A 58 -18.65 -27.62 29.47
N LEU A 59 -17.51 -28.27 29.21
CA LEU A 59 -17.43 -29.58 28.53
C LEU A 59 -17.85 -30.77 29.41
N ASP A 60 -17.58 -30.73 30.72
CA ASP A 60 -17.95 -31.75 31.72
C ASP A 60 -19.46 -31.81 31.98
N GLY A 61 -20.25 -30.96 31.32
CA GLY A 61 -21.70 -31.07 31.33
C GLY A 61 -22.39 -30.39 32.50
N SER A 62 -21.67 -29.72 33.40
CA SER A 62 -22.28 -28.96 34.50
C SER A 62 -23.20 -27.85 33.99
N PHE A 63 -22.92 -27.27 32.82
CA PHE A 63 -23.79 -26.31 32.14
C PHE A 63 -24.87 -27.00 31.27
N LEU A 64 -24.53 -28.14 30.65
CA LEU A 64 -25.48 -28.89 29.80
C LEU A 64 -26.59 -29.57 30.61
N GLY A 65 -26.36 -29.82 31.91
CA GLY A 65 -27.35 -30.37 32.82
C GLY A 65 -28.39 -29.37 33.33
N GLU A 66 -28.23 -28.06 33.06
CA GLU A 66 -29.23 -27.09 33.47
C GLU A 66 -30.48 -27.19 32.60
N LYS A 67 -31.65 -27.25 33.26
CA LYS A 67 -32.95 -27.49 32.61
C LYS A 67 -33.27 -26.49 31.49
N TRP A 68 -32.80 -25.24 31.60
CA TRP A 68 -32.99 -24.23 30.55
C TRP A 68 -32.13 -24.51 29.31
N LEU A 69 -30.89 -24.97 29.49
CA LEU A 69 -29.98 -25.26 28.38
C LEU A 69 -30.45 -26.48 27.58
N LEU A 70 -31.00 -27.49 28.28
CA LEU A 70 -31.66 -28.63 27.64
C LEU A 70 -32.88 -28.23 26.81
N ASN A 71 -33.70 -27.28 27.29
CA ASN A 71 -34.86 -26.78 26.55
C ASN A 71 -34.48 -25.99 25.29
N TYR A 72 -33.36 -25.27 25.30
CA TYR A 72 -32.86 -24.49 24.15
C TYR A 72 -31.76 -25.20 23.35
N ALA A 73 -31.45 -26.47 23.64
CA ALA A 73 -30.34 -27.18 23.02
C ALA A 73 -30.42 -27.20 21.49
N GLY A 74 -31.62 -27.42 20.94
CA GLY A 74 -31.85 -27.38 19.48
C GLY A 74 -31.62 -25.99 18.87
N LEU A 75 -32.01 -24.92 19.57
CA LEU A 75 -31.80 -23.54 19.12
C LEU A 75 -30.30 -23.17 19.13
N ILE A 76 -29.58 -23.57 20.19
CA ILE A 76 -28.13 -23.32 20.30
C ILE A 76 -27.38 -24.05 19.19
N LEU A 77 -27.75 -25.30 18.90
CA LEU A 77 -27.18 -26.05 17.78
C LEU A 77 -27.42 -25.35 16.45
N PHE A 78 -28.64 -24.83 16.23
CA PHE A 78 -28.99 -24.10 15.03
C PHE A 78 -28.12 -22.83 14.86
N VAL A 79 -27.98 -22.03 15.90
CA VAL A 79 -27.11 -20.82 15.89
C VAL A 79 -25.64 -21.20 15.70
N PHE A 80 -25.18 -22.30 16.28
CA PHE A 80 -23.82 -22.79 16.09
C PHE A 80 -23.55 -23.14 14.62
N VAL A 81 -24.48 -23.83 13.96
CA VAL A 81 -24.39 -24.12 12.52
C VAL A 81 -24.38 -22.82 11.70
N LEU A 82 -25.25 -21.85 12.03
CA LEU A 82 -25.24 -20.54 11.36
C LEU A 82 -23.91 -19.80 11.54
N THR A 83 -23.30 -19.90 12.72
CA THR A 83 -22.00 -19.28 13.01
C THR A 83 -20.91 -19.88 12.15
N ILE A 84 -20.87 -21.22 12.04
CA ILE A 84 -19.93 -21.93 11.15
C ILE A 84 -20.18 -21.53 9.69
N ALA A 85 -21.44 -21.51 9.25
CA ALA A 85 -21.82 -21.12 7.89
C ALA A 85 -21.41 -19.67 7.58
N ALA A 86 -21.54 -18.76 8.54
CA ALA A 86 -21.13 -17.36 8.39
C ALA A 86 -19.61 -17.22 8.25
N ILE A 87 -18.83 -17.94 9.07
CA ILE A 87 -17.36 -17.98 8.96
C ILE A 87 -16.96 -18.56 7.61
N TRP A 88 -17.60 -19.66 7.20
CA TRP A 88 -17.36 -20.29 5.90
C TRP A 88 -17.61 -19.31 4.75
N ASN A 89 -18.76 -18.64 4.75
CA ASN A 89 -19.11 -17.65 3.74
C ASN A 89 -18.09 -16.50 3.67
N SER A 90 -17.69 -15.96 4.83
CA SER A 90 -16.66 -14.92 4.91
C SER A 90 -15.34 -15.39 4.30
N TYR A 91 -14.93 -16.63 4.56
CA TYR A 91 -13.69 -17.18 4.02
C TYR A 91 -13.73 -17.33 2.50
N VAL A 92 -14.86 -17.76 1.93
CA VAL A 92 -15.04 -17.84 0.47
C VAL A 92 -15.00 -16.45 -0.16
N ALA A 93 -15.67 -15.46 0.44
CA ALA A 93 -15.65 -14.08 -0.03
C ALA A 93 -14.22 -13.50 -0.03
N GLN A 94 -13.46 -13.72 1.04
CA GLN A 94 -12.06 -13.28 1.13
C GLN A 94 -11.18 -13.90 0.04
N ARG A 95 -11.33 -15.20 -0.25
CA ARG A 95 -10.60 -15.86 -1.33
C ARG A 95 -10.92 -15.25 -2.69
N LYS A 96 -12.20 -14.98 -2.96
CA LYS A 96 -12.66 -14.36 -4.22
C LYS A 96 -12.16 -12.94 -4.39
N VAL A 97 -12.17 -12.13 -3.33
CA VAL A 97 -11.61 -10.78 -3.36
C VAL A 97 -10.11 -10.80 -3.68
N ASN A 98 -9.35 -11.70 -3.04
CA ASN A 98 -7.92 -11.83 -3.33
C ASN A 98 -7.64 -12.28 -4.76
N GLU A 99 -8.47 -13.18 -5.30
CA GLU A 99 -8.42 -13.61 -6.70
C GLU A 99 -8.67 -12.41 -7.64
N ILE A 100 -9.72 -11.62 -7.41
CA ILE A 100 -10.04 -10.41 -8.19
C ILE A 100 -8.86 -9.43 -8.18
N VAL A 101 -8.22 -9.22 -7.03
CA VAL A 101 -7.07 -8.31 -6.92
C VAL A 101 -5.89 -8.80 -7.77
N LYS A 102 -5.60 -10.11 -7.79
CA LYS A 102 -4.55 -10.68 -8.65
C LYS A 102 -4.87 -10.52 -10.13
N LEU A 103 -6.06 -10.93 -10.56
CA LEU A 103 -6.52 -10.77 -11.94
C LEU A 103 -6.48 -9.31 -12.40
N LYS A 104 -6.93 -8.38 -11.55
CA LYS A 104 -6.89 -6.94 -11.86
C LYS A 104 -5.45 -6.44 -12.02
N LYS A 105 -4.52 -6.94 -11.21
CA LYS A 105 -3.09 -6.62 -11.34
C LYS A 105 -2.54 -7.14 -12.66
N GLU A 106 -2.81 -8.39 -13.01
CA GLU A 106 -2.36 -8.99 -14.29
C GLU A 106 -2.87 -8.20 -15.50
N VAL A 107 -4.17 -7.85 -15.52
CA VAL A 107 -4.74 -7.01 -16.60
C VAL A 107 -4.06 -5.65 -16.66
N LYS A 108 -3.75 -5.04 -15.51
CA LYS A 108 -3.03 -3.76 -15.47
C LYS A 108 -1.61 -3.91 -16.00
N ASP A 109 -0.88 -4.93 -15.58
CA ASP A 109 0.51 -5.16 -16.00
C ASP A 109 0.57 -5.42 -17.52
N LEU A 110 -0.33 -6.22 -18.09
CA LEU A 110 -0.46 -6.42 -19.54
C LEU A 110 -0.80 -5.12 -20.29
N ARG A 111 -1.67 -4.29 -19.71
CA ARG A 111 -2.06 -3.00 -20.29
C ARG A 111 -0.88 -2.04 -20.32
N ASP A 112 -0.09 -1.99 -19.25
CA ASP A 112 1.09 -1.15 -19.12
C ASP A 112 2.17 -1.58 -20.13
N GLU A 113 2.37 -2.90 -20.31
CA GLU A 113 3.27 -3.45 -21.33
C GLU A 113 2.81 -3.08 -22.75
N TYR A 114 1.53 -3.24 -23.06
CA TYR A 114 0.95 -2.84 -24.36
C TYR A 114 1.17 -1.35 -24.65
N ILE A 115 0.94 -0.47 -23.66
CA ILE A 115 1.13 0.97 -23.83
C ILE A 115 2.61 1.27 -24.09
N SER A 116 3.52 0.62 -23.38
CA SER A 116 4.97 0.79 -23.57
C SER A 116 5.41 0.38 -24.98
N VAL A 117 5.03 -0.83 -25.43
CA VAL A 117 5.38 -1.33 -26.77
C VAL A 117 4.78 -0.47 -27.87
N LYS A 118 3.50 -0.09 -27.74
CA LYS A 118 2.84 0.81 -28.70
C LYS A 118 3.55 2.17 -28.77
N SER A 119 3.95 2.72 -27.62
CA SER A 119 4.69 3.99 -27.55
C SER A 119 6.04 3.90 -28.26
N GLN A 120 6.78 2.80 -28.07
CA GLN A 120 8.03 2.56 -28.80
C GLN A 120 7.81 2.49 -30.32
N LEU A 121 6.76 1.80 -30.77
CA LEU A 121 6.41 1.74 -32.19
C LEU A 121 6.04 3.12 -32.74
N MET A 122 5.25 3.90 -32.00
CA MET A 122 4.93 5.28 -32.38
C MET A 122 6.18 6.17 -32.45
N TYR A 123 7.12 6.01 -31.53
CA TYR A 123 8.38 6.75 -31.53
C TYR A 123 9.19 6.45 -32.80
N TYR A 124 9.30 5.17 -33.19
CA TYR A 124 10.00 4.79 -34.42
C TYR A 124 9.27 5.19 -35.71
N THR A 125 7.94 5.25 -35.68
CA THR A 125 7.10 5.61 -36.83
C THR A 125 6.94 7.13 -36.97
N LYS A 126 7.34 7.89 -35.95
CA LYS A 126 7.23 9.35 -35.95
C LYS A 126 8.01 9.93 -37.14
N MET A 127 7.35 10.78 -37.93
CA MET A 127 7.92 11.41 -39.14
C MET A 127 9.30 11.99 -38.87
N SER A 128 9.49 12.73 -37.77
CA SER A 128 10.77 13.35 -37.43
C SER A 128 11.91 12.35 -37.16
N GLU A 129 11.62 11.17 -36.59
CA GLU A 129 12.64 10.14 -36.35
C GLU A 129 12.93 9.34 -37.63
N VAL A 130 11.91 9.12 -38.46
CA VAL A 130 12.06 8.52 -39.79
C VAL A 130 12.89 9.44 -40.70
N ALA A 131 12.64 10.74 -40.69
CA ALA A 131 13.43 11.75 -41.39
C ALA A 131 14.87 11.78 -40.89
N ARG A 132 15.10 11.81 -39.57
CA ARG A 132 16.45 11.76 -38.99
C ARG A 132 17.21 10.48 -39.34
N LYS A 133 16.53 9.33 -39.43
CA LYS A 133 17.14 8.06 -39.90
C LYS A 133 17.40 8.04 -41.41
N LEU A 134 16.63 8.79 -42.20
CA LEU A 134 16.75 8.89 -43.66
C LEU A 134 17.64 10.07 -44.12
N GLU A 135 18.05 10.97 -43.23
CA GLU A 135 18.99 12.07 -43.51
C GLU A 135 20.34 11.55 -44.05
N GLY A 136 20.81 10.40 -43.55
CA GLY A 136 22.00 9.72 -44.07
C GLY A 136 21.85 9.20 -45.51
N ARG A 137 20.62 9.15 -46.05
CA ARG A 137 20.31 8.81 -47.45
C ARG A 137 19.84 10.01 -48.29
N GLY A 138 19.94 11.24 -47.76
CA GLY A 138 19.71 12.47 -48.53
C GLY A 138 18.24 12.93 -48.68
N ILE A 139 17.29 12.34 -47.96
CA ILE A 139 15.86 12.71 -48.00
C ILE A 139 15.55 13.66 -46.84
N LYS A 140 15.07 14.88 -47.12
CA LYS A 140 14.72 15.91 -46.11
C LYS A 140 13.21 16.10 -46.00
N GLU A 141 12.74 16.31 -44.77
CA GLU A 141 11.34 16.66 -44.50
C GLU A 141 10.95 18.01 -45.14
N PRO A 142 9.78 18.12 -45.78
CA PRO A 142 9.28 19.38 -46.28
C PRO A 142 8.91 20.32 -45.11
N THR A 143 9.77 21.31 -44.84
CA THR A 143 9.57 22.34 -43.79
C THR A 143 8.52 23.41 -44.14
N LYS A 144 8.07 23.49 -45.39
CA LYS A 144 7.13 24.53 -45.84
C LYS A 144 5.72 23.97 -46.01
N PRO A 145 4.68 24.61 -45.43
CA PRO A 145 3.29 24.25 -45.72
C PRO A 145 2.98 24.50 -47.20
N ALA A 146 2.10 23.67 -47.79
CA ALA A 146 1.73 23.75 -49.19
C ALA A 146 1.09 25.11 -49.52
N PHE A 147 1.61 25.78 -50.55
CA PHE A 147 1.08 27.06 -51.02
C PHE A 147 -0.21 26.84 -51.81
N LYS A 148 -1.28 27.56 -51.44
CA LYS A 148 -2.51 27.62 -52.23
C LYS A 148 -2.23 28.46 -53.48
N LEU A 149 -2.17 27.83 -54.64
CA LEU A 149 -2.12 28.52 -55.93
C LEU A 149 -3.50 29.14 -56.19
N ILE A 150 -3.62 30.45 -56.04
CA ILE A 150 -4.80 31.20 -56.48
C ILE A 150 -4.44 31.77 -57.85
N ILE A 151 -5.02 31.19 -58.91
CA ILE A 151 -4.87 31.69 -60.28
C ILE A 151 -5.85 32.86 -60.42
N SER A 152 -5.38 34.07 -60.15
CA SER A 152 -6.10 35.28 -60.57
C SER A 152 -5.84 35.47 -62.07
N LYS A 153 -6.80 35.10 -62.89
CA LYS A 153 -6.82 35.45 -64.32
C LYS A 153 -6.77 36.98 -64.42
N LYS A 154 -5.63 37.55 -64.79
CA LYS A 154 -5.60 38.92 -65.30
C LYS A 154 -6.29 38.87 -66.66
N GLU A 155 -7.48 39.45 -66.71
CA GLU A 155 -8.04 39.92 -67.97
C GLU A 155 -7.10 40.99 -68.52
N GLY A 156 -6.63 40.74 -69.74
CA GLY A 156 -5.75 41.64 -70.46
C GLY A 156 -6.45 42.96 -70.72
N GLU A 157 -5.69 44.03 -70.49
CA GLU A 157 -5.87 45.31 -71.15
C GLU A 157 -5.68 45.09 -72.66
N GLU A 158 -6.74 45.30 -73.44
CA GLU A 158 -6.68 45.86 -74.79
C GLU A 158 -7.81 46.88 -74.94
#